data_AF-A0A926H629-F1
#
_entry.id   AF-A0A926H629-F1
#
_cell.length_a   1.000
_cell.length_b   1.000
_cell.length_c   1.000
_cell.angle_alpha   90.00
_cell.angle_beta   90.00
_cell.angle_gamma   90.00
#
_symmetry.space_group_name_H-M   'P 1'
#
loop_
_entity.id
_entity.type
_entity.pdbx_description
1 polymer ?
#
loop_
_entity_poly.entity_id
_entity_poly.type
_entity_poly.pdbx_seq_one_letter_code
_entity_poly.pdbx_strand_id
1 'polypeptide(L)'
;MQSSKWLGLWMSLGVFGLVAGCQSGQPDGDLQPTAPATTTPGSLSVTYQATPLAFTKPANFPDLMYDLAQNPLTVEGVDLGKMLFYDGSLSANGLISCAFCHTQGAAFAHTDHALSHGIDDKIGPRNVPGIQNVVWSRSFFWDGGIKDLDLLPIAPIENPVEMGEKMPAVLARLQKGGKYPPLFKAAFGSDSVTSERFLKALSQFMVTMVSANSKYDRYVRKEAGGDLNAQEVRGLTLFKQNCAGCHAGELFTDDGFRNNGLAVNPNVRPDDLGRYQVTLNEADRRKFRVPSLRNVARTLPYMHDGRFATLEQVLNHYATGVLDGPTLDPMLKQSSKPGIELSAQDQKDIIAFLKTLTDLTYVNDPRFQPRN
;
A
#
# COMPACT_ATOMS: atom_id res chain seq x y z
N MET A 1 26.14 22.49 -50.13
CA MET A 1 25.35 22.63 -51.37
C MET A 1 24.05 21.86 -51.15
N GLN A 2 22.98 22.59 -50.77
CA GLN A 2 21.74 22.84 -51.54
C GLN A 2 20.75 21.66 -51.45
N SER A 3 19.68 21.79 -50.65
CA SER A 3 18.32 22.32 -50.96
C SER A 3 17.44 21.24 -51.64
N SER A 4 16.13 21.07 -51.41
CA SER A 4 15.02 22.00 -51.16
C SER A 4 13.79 21.14 -50.74
N LYS A 5 13.02 21.46 -49.69
CA LYS A 5 11.71 22.17 -49.69
C LYS A 5 10.68 21.72 -50.75
N TRP A 6 9.48 21.35 -50.30
CA TRP A 6 8.22 21.67 -50.98
C TRP A 6 7.08 21.97 -49.97
N LEU A 7 6.36 23.06 -50.27
CA LEU A 7 5.27 23.71 -49.54
C LEU A 7 3.91 23.18 -50.01
N GLY A 8 2.86 23.36 -49.20
CA GLY A 8 1.47 23.23 -49.65
C GLY A 8 0.47 23.80 -48.63
N LEU A 9 0.22 25.11 -48.72
CA LEU A 9 -0.75 25.89 -47.95
C LEU A 9 -2.05 25.99 -48.76
N TRP A 10 -3.23 25.85 -48.13
CA TRP A 10 -4.50 26.33 -48.70
C TRP A 10 -5.27 27.17 -47.68
N MET A 11 -5.46 28.43 -48.05
CA MET A 11 -6.23 29.47 -47.40
C MET A 11 -7.51 29.65 -48.23
N SER A 12 -8.67 29.80 -47.59
CA SER A 12 -9.85 30.39 -48.25
C SER A 12 -10.65 31.22 -47.25
N LEU A 13 -11.02 32.42 -47.70
CA LEU A 13 -11.54 33.57 -46.96
C LEU A 13 -12.74 34.10 -47.74
N GLY A 14 -13.75 34.63 -47.04
CA GLY A 14 -14.86 35.45 -47.58
C GLY A 14 -16.24 34.77 -47.46
N VAL A 15 -17.37 35.45 -47.17
CA VAL A 15 -17.74 36.87 -47.21
C VAL A 15 -18.98 37.10 -46.32
N PHE A 16 -19.10 38.34 -45.82
CA PHE A 16 -20.18 38.99 -45.06
C PHE A 16 -21.60 38.92 -45.67
N GLY A 17 -22.63 38.95 -44.81
CA GLY A 17 -24.01 39.27 -45.19
C GLY A 17 -24.82 39.83 -44.01
N LEU A 18 -25.07 41.14 -44.03
CA LEU A 18 -26.00 41.88 -43.17
C LEU A 18 -27.46 41.63 -43.59
N VAL A 19 -28.37 41.43 -42.63
CA VAL A 19 -29.79 41.75 -42.80
C VAL A 19 -30.30 42.46 -41.55
N ALA A 20 -30.76 43.69 -41.74
CA ALA A 20 -31.49 44.49 -40.78
C ALA A 20 -33.00 44.17 -40.87
N GLY A 21 -33.68 44.12 -39.73
CA GLY A 21 -35.13 44.03 -39.63
C GLY A 21 -35.62 44.81 -38.43
N CYS A 22 -36.36 45.89 -38.69
CA CYS A 22 -36.98 46.78 -37.72
C CYS A 22 -38.23 46.14 -37.09
N GLN A 23 -38.47 46.38 -35.81
CA GLN A 23 -39.83 46.45 -35.26
C GLN A 23 -39.91 47.50 -34.14
N SER A 24 -41.05 48.20 -34.16
CA SER A 24 -41.42 49.46 -33.52
C SER A 24 -41.68 49.37 -32.02
N GLY A 25 -41.37 50.44 -31.29
CA GLY A 25 -41.49 50.54 -29.83
C GLY A 25 -42.85 50.94 -29.27
N GLN A 26 -42.94 50.88 -27.94
CA GLN A 26 -43.81 51.67 -27.04
C GLN A 26 -43.29 51.53 -25.57
N PRO A 27 -43.71 52.39 -24.62
CA PRO A 27 -42.81 53.34 -23.94
C PRO A 27 -42.29 52.92 -22.57
N ASP A 28 -41.25 53.65 -22.16
CA ASP A 28 -40.45 53.52 -20.95
C ASP A 28 -41.27 53.55 -19.65
N GLY A 29 -41.11 52.49 -18.85
CA GLY A 29 -41.37 52.49 -17.41
C GLY A 29 -40.04 52.30 -16.69
N ASP A 30 -39.69 53.26 -15.83
CA ASP A 30 -38.45 53.28 -15.05
C ASP A 30 -38.21 51.97 -14.28
N LEU A 31 -37.28 51.15 -14.78
CA LEU A 31 -36.75 50.00 -14.06
C LEU A 31 -35.43 50.42 -13.39
N GLN A 32 -35.52 50.73 -12.10
CA GLN A 32 -34.37 50.74 -11.21
C GLN A 32 -33.63 49.40 -11.30
N PRO A 33 -32.29 49.39 -11.42
CA PRO A 33 -31.53 48.16 -11.35
C PRO A 33 -31.62 47.59 -9.93
N THR A 34 -32.49 46.60 -9.72
CA THR A 34 -32.43 45.75 -8.55
C THR A 34 -31.12 44.98 -8.62
N ALA A 35 -30.27 45.15 -7.60
CA ALA A 35 -29.05 44.37 -7.43
C ALA A 35 -29.36 42.87 -7.63
N PRO A 36 -28.51 42.11 -8.35
CA PRO A 36 -28.71 40.67 -8.46
C PRO A 36 -28.73 40.08 -7.06
N ALA A 37 -29.77 39.31 -6.76
CA ALA A 37 -29.89 38.56 -5.52
C ALA A 37 -28.59 37.75 -5.34
N THR A 38 -27.89 38.00 -4.24
CA THR A 38 -26.81 37.16 -3.75
C THR A 38 -27.40 35.79 -3.43
N THR A 39 -27.43 34.90 -4.42
CA THR A 39 -27.64 33.48 -4.18
C THR A 39 -26.39 32.98 -3.47
N THR A 40 -26.47 32.91 -2.14
CA THR A 40 -25.55 32.09 -1.34
C THR A 40 -25.52 30.70 -1.97
N PRO A 41 -24.35 30.11 -2.28
CA PRO A 41 -24.29 28.72 -2.70
C PRO A 41 -24.96 27.91 -1.62
N GLY A 42 -26.08 27.26 -1.95
CA GLY A 42 -26.81 26.41 -1.02
C GLY A 42 -25.82 25.41 -0.43
N SER A 43 -25.61 25.48 0.88
CA SER A 43 -24.85 24.47 1.60
C SER A 43 -25.60 23.16 1.38
N LEU A 44 -25.09 22.30 0.50
CA LEU A 44 -25.50 20.91 0.48
C LEU A 44 -25.20 20.37 1.88
N SER A 45 -26.24 20.24 2.69
CA SER A 45 -26.10 19.77 4.06
C SER A 45 -25.73 18.30 4.00
N VAL A 46 -24.44 17.99 4.02
CA VAL A 46 -24.00 16.60 4.15
C VAL A 46 -24.41 16.10 5.53
N THR A 47 -25.27 15.09 5.53
CA THR A 47 -25.74 14.41 6.73
C THR A 47 -24.78 13.30 7.10
N TYR A 48 -24.71 12.98 8.39
CA TYR A 48 -24.03 11.78 8.87
C TYR A 48 -24.66 10.54 8.22
N GLN A 49 -23.82 9.70 7.61
CA GLN A 49 -24.18 8.45 6.97
C GLN A 49 -23.06 7.48 7.37
N ALA A 50 -23.20 6.77 8.47
CA ALA A 50 -22.26 5.72 8.85
C ALA A 50 -22.89 4.38 8.50
N THR A 51 -22.94 4.08 7.20
CA THR A 51 -23.54 2.87 6.68
C THR A 51 -22.65 1.69 7.08
N PRO A 52 -23.12 0.76 7.94
CA PRO A 52 -22.27 -0.33 8.42
C PRO A 52 -21.74 -1.17 7.26
N LEU A 53 -20.45 -1.43 7.25
CA LEU A 53 -19.80 -2.32 6.29
C LEU A 53 -19.38 -3.60 7.00
N ALA A 54 -19.96 -4.73 6.60
CA ALA A 54 -19.61 -6.02 7.19
C ALA A 54 -18.20 -6.45 6.76
N PHE A 55 -17.34 -6.76 7.74
CA PHE A 55 -16.07 -7.44 7.49
C PHE A 55 -16.30 -8.95 7.37
N THR A 56 -15.90 -9.53 6.23
CA THR A 56 -15.98 -10.99 6.02
C THR A 56 -14.59 -11.61 6.20
N LYS A 57 -14.37 -12.25 7.35
CA LYS A 57 -13.14 -13.02 7.60
C LYS A 57 -13.10 -14.24 6.66
N PRO A 58 -12.02 -14.45 5.87
CA PRO A 58 -11.86 -15.68 5.10
C PRO A 58 -11.88 -16.91 6.01
N ALA A 59 -12.58 -17.97 5.60
CA ALA A 59 -12.85 -19.12 6.47
C ALA A 59 -11.58 -19.84 6.97
N ASN A 60 -10.50 -19.83 6.19
CA ASN A 60 -9.21 -20.44 6.55
C ASN A 60 -8.32 -19.52 7.40
N PHE A 61 -8.64 -18.23 7.55
CA PHE A 61 -7.74 -17.28 8.23
C PHE A 61 -7.92 -17.29 9.76
N PRO A 62 -6.86 -16.97 10.52
CA PRO A 62 -6.94 -16.88 11.98
C PRO A 62 -7.84 -15.71 12.42
N ASP A 63 -8.13 -15.65 13.72
CA ASP A 63 -8.85 -14.51 14.29
C ASP A 63 -8.07 -13.20 14.09
N LEU A 64 -8.84 -12.11 14.00
CA LEU A 64 -8.29 -10.77 13.75
C LEU A 64 -7.42 -10.33 14.94
N MET A 65 -6.35 -9.60 14.63
CA MET A 65 -5.56 -8.90 15.66
C MET A 65 -6.13 -7.50 15.91
N TYR A 66 -6.70 -6.86 14.89
CA TYR A 66 -7.35 -5.56 15.02
C TYR A 66 -8.75 -5.68 15.64
N ASP A 67 -9.03 -4.85 16.65
CA ASP A 67 -10.34 -4.80 17.30
C ASP A 67 -11.32 -3.91 16.51
N LEU A 68 -12.13 -4.54 15.65
CA LEU A 68 -13.17 -3.87 14.87
C LEU A 68 -14.23 -3.18 15.74
N ALA A 69 -14.35 -3.50 17.03
CA ALA A 69 -15.28 -2.81 17.91
C ALA A 69 -14.82 -1.38 18.23
N GLN A 70 -13.51 -1.10 18.23
CA GLN A 70 -12.96 0.25 18.48
C GLN A 70 -13.05 1.17 17.27
N ASN A 71 -13.10 0.59 16.07
CA ASN A 71 -13.23 1.30 14.81
C ASN A 71 -14.08 0.49 13.81
N PRO A 72 -15.42 0.46 14.00
CA PRO A 72 -16.32 -0.27 13.13
C PRO A 72 -16.23 0.25 11.69
N LEU A 73 -16.21 -0.66 10.73
CA LEU A 73 -16.16 -0.29 9.32
C LEU A 73 -17.49 0.33 8.88
N THR A 74 -17.37 1.43 8.15
CA THR A 74 -18.49 2.09 7.47
C THR A 74 -18.12 2.32 6.01
N VAL A 75 -19.09 2.38 5.12
CA VAL A 75 -18.83 2.68 3.70
C VAL A 75 -18.12 4.04 3.59
N GLU A 76 -18.60 5.03 4.32
CA GLU A 76 -18.16 6.41 4.27
C GLU A 76 -16.78 6.60 4.94
N GLY A 77 -16.51 5.87 6.02
CA GLY A 77 -15.19 5.86 6.66
C GLY A 77 -14.12 5.18 5.81
N VAL A 78 -14.45 4.03 5.17
CA VAL A 78 -13.57 3.37 4.20
C VAL A 78 -13.32 4.26 2.98
N ASP A 79 -14.35 4.92 2.47
CA ASP A 79 -14.23 5.83 1.33
C ASP A 79 -13.36 7.04 1.66
N LEU A 80 -13.56 7.67 2.83
CA LEU A 80 -12.70 8.75 3.31
C LEU A 80 -11.25 8.27 3.47
N GLY A 81 -11.04 7.10 4.07
CA GLY A 81 -9.72 6.49 4.22
C GLY A 81 -9.03 6.25 2.88
N LYS A 82 -9.76 5.74 1.89
CA LYS A 82 -9.25 5.57 0.53
C LYS A 82 -8.87 6.91 -0.08
N MET A 83 -9.72 7.93 0.04
CA MET A 83 -9.40 9.25 -0.50
C MET A 83 -8.13 9.83 0.11
N LEU A 84 -7.93 9.67 1.42
CA LEU A 84 -6.71 10.10 2.12
C LEU A 84 -5.48 9.30 1.67
N PHE A 85 -5.60 7.97 1.52
CA PHE A 85 -4.50 7.10 1.10
C PHE A 85 -3.87 7.49 -0.24
N TYR A 86 -4.68 8.03 -1.16
CA TYR A 86 -4.25 8.49 -2.48
C TYR A 86 -3.93 9.99 -2.55
N ASP A 87 -4.10 10.75 -1.46
CA ASP A 87 -3.96 12.20 -1.48
C ASP A 87 -2.51 12.64 -1.25
N GLY A 88 -1.87 13.19 -2.28
CA GLY A 88 -0.51 13.74 -2.19
C GLY A 88 -0.42 14.96 -1.27
N SER A 89 -1.54 15.65 -1.00
CA SER A 89 -1.58 16.82 -0.10
C SER A 89 -1.24 16.47 1.36
N LEU A 90 -1.08 15.20 1.70
CA LEU A 90 -0.57 14.75 2.98
C LEU A 90 0.94 14.93 3.14
N SER A 91 1.71 15.04 2.05
CA SER A 91 3.15 15.35 2.12
C SER A 91 3.44 16.85 2.14
N ALA A 92 4.65 17.22 2.55
CA ALA A 92 5.07 18.63 2.65
C ALA A 92 5.07 19.35 1.29
N ASN A 93 5.38 18.62 0.21
CA ASN A 93 5.39 19.15 -1.15
C ASN A 93 4.09 18.89 -1.93
N GLY A 94 3.11 18.20 -1.33
CA GLY A 94 1.83 17.91 -1.96
C GLY A 94 1.84 16.81 -3.04
N LEU A 95 2.93 16.04 -3.17
CA LEU A 95 3.13 15.05 -4.24
C LEU A 95 3.12 13.60 -3.78
N ILE A 96 3.51 13.31 -2.54
CA ILE A 96 3.71 11.94 -2.05
C ILE A 96 2.49 11.50 -1.24
N SER A 97 1.77 10.49 -1.73
CA SER A 97 0.67 9.84 -1.02
C SER A 97 1.10 8.46 -0.50
N CYS A 98 0.28 7.80 0.31
CA CYS A 98 0.55 6.42 0.71
C CYS A 98 0.64 5.51 -0.53
N ALA A 99 -0.26 5.72 -1.51
CA ALA A 99 -0.29 4.98 -2.77
C ALA A 99 0.92 5.23 -3.69
N PHE A 100 1.69 6.31 -3.47
CA PHE A 100 2.92 6.56 -4.22
C PHE A 100 3.95 5.45 -3.99
N CYS A 101 4.10 5.02 -2.72
CA CYS A 101 4.97 3.91 -2.35
C CYS A 101 4.24 2.56 -2.34
N HIS A 102 2.95 2.54 -2.00
CA HIS A 102 2.17 1.31 -1.86
C HIS A 102 1.25 1.12 -3.07
N THR A 103 1.82 0.68 -4.19
CA THR A 103 1.10 0.59 -5.47
C THR A 103 0.27 -0.70 -5.56
N GLN A 104 -1.01 -0.59 -5.91
CA GLN A 104 -1.92 -1.74 -5.92
C GLN A 104 -1.45 -2.89 -6.84
N GLY A 105 -0.90 -2.58 -8.01
CA GLY A 105 -0.40 -3.57 -8.96
C GLY A 105 0.77 -4.41 -8.42
N ALA A 106 1.55 -3.84 -7.50
CA ALA A 106 2.60 -4.52 -6.74
C ALA A 106 2.08 -5.10 -5.41
N ALA A 107 0.78 -5.40 -5.32
CA ALA A 107 0.14 -5.83 -4.07
C ALA A 107 0.33 -4.85 -2.90
N PHE A 108 0.36 -3.55 -3.20
CA PHE A 108 0.65 -2.47 -2.26
C PHE A 108 2.06 -2.52 -1.65
N ALA A 109 3.02 -3.12 -2.36
CA ALA A 109 4.44 -2.85 -2.23
C ALA A 109 4.89 -1.84 -3.31
N HIS A 110 6.20 -1.74 -3.53
CA HIS A 110 6.79 -0.94 -4.60
C HIS A 110 7.81 -1.76 -5.40
N THR A 111 7.81 -1.63 -6.73
CA THR A 111 8.63 -2.49 -7.62
C THR A 111 9.64 -1.76 -8.48
N ASP A 112 9.65 -0.43 -8.47
CA ASP A 112 10.51 0.37 -9.35
C ASP A 112 11.97 0.48 -8.85
N HIS A 113 12.18 0.44 -7.53
CA HIS A 113 13.47 0.63 -6.87
C HIS A 113 13.67 -0.33 -5.70
N ALA A 114 14.93 -0.48 -5.27
CA ALA A 114 15.29 -1.31 -4.12
C ALA A 114 14.76 -0.76 -2.79
N LEU A 115 14.82 0.56 -2.61
CA LEU A 115 14.46 1.28 -1.39
C LEU A 115 13.36 2.29 -1.68
N SER A 116 12.66 2.75 -0.65
CA SER A 116 11.65 3.80 -0.81
C SER A 116 12.26 5.11 -1.32
N HIS A 117 11.53 5.80 -2.19
CA HIS A 117 11.81 7.17 -2.61
C HIS A 117 10.67 8.06 -2.12
N GLY A 118 10.99 9.12 -1.38
CA GLY A 118 10.01 10.05 -0.83
C GLY A 118 10.12 11.45 -1.42
N ILE A 119 9.79 12.46 -0.59
CA ILE A 119 9.87 13.87 -0.99
C ILE A 119 11.27 14.22 -1.49
N ASP A 120 11.31 15.02 -2.56
CA ASP A 120 12.55 15.54 -3.16
C ASP A 120 13.55 14.43 -3.55
N ASP A 121 13.04 13.27 -4.00
CA ASP A 121 13.81 12.07 -4.35
C ASP A 121 14.71 11.54 -3.23
N LYS A 122 14.39 11.86 -1.97
CA LYS A 122 15.13 11.32 -0.83
C LYS A 122 14.91 9.81 -0.73
N ILE A 123 16.02 9.10 -0.49
CA ILE A 123 16.03 7.64 -0.41
C ILE A 123 15.85 7.23 1.05
N GLY A 124 14.84 6.39 1.29
CA GLY A 124 14.59 5.78 2.58
C GLY A 124 15.51 4.59 2.86
N PRO A 125 15.54 4.13 4.12
CA PRO A 125 16.52 3.14 4.55
C PRO A 125 16.21 1.70 4.13
N ARG A 126 14.98 1.42 3.66
CA ARG A 126 14.47 0.06 3.46
C ARG A 126 13.56 -0.05 2.24
N ASN A 127 13.42 -1.28 1.76
CA ASN A 127 12.43 -1.68 0.77
C ASN A 127 11.00 -1.53 1.33
N VAL A 128 10.05 -1.13 0.47
CA VAL A 128 8.64 -0.92 0.85
C VAL A 128 7.92 -2.27 0.97
N PRO A 129 7.48 -2.67 2.18
CA PRO A 129 6.74 -3.91 2.33
C PRO A 129 5.31 -3.78 1.77
N GLY A 130 4.75 -4.89 1.31
CA GLY A 130 3.31 -4.97 1.02
C GLY A 130 2.46 -4.78 2.29
N ILE A 131 1.34 -4.07 2.16
CA ILE A 131 0.39 -3.79 3.26
C ILE A 131 -0.93 -4.57 3.14
N GLN A 132 -0.94 -5.66 2.38
CA GLN A 132 -2.05 -6.62 2.38
C GLN A 132 -2.22 -7.27 3.76
N ASN A 133 -3.46 -7.57 4.14
CA ASN A 133 -3.78 -8.37 5.32
C ASN A 133 -3.29 -7.78 6.65
N VAL A 134 -3.10 -6.46 6.74
CA VAL A 134 -2.60 -5.77 7.95
C VAL A 134 -3.51 -5.92 9.17
N VAL A 135 -4.80 -6.21 8.97
CA VAL A 135 -5.77 -6.50 10.04
C VAL A 135 -5.39 -7.70 10.93
N TRP A 136 -4.48 -8.58 10.46
CA TRP A 136 -3.94 -9.71 11.22
C TRP A 136 -2.51 -9.50 11.72
N SER A 137 -1.88 -8.34 11.46
CA SER A 137 -0.52 -8.08 11.90
C SER A 137 -0.49 -7.57 13.34
N ARG A 138 0.48 -8.02 14.15
CA ARG A 138 0.71 -7.59 15.54
C ARG A 138 1.67 -6.40 15.62
N SER A 139 2.45 -6.20 14.55
CA SER A 139 3.41 -5.12 14.45
C SER A 139 3.68 -4.75 12.99
N PHE A 140 4.16 -3.54 12.79
CA PHE A 140 4.37 -2.92 11.50
C PHE A 140 5.82 -2.45 11.34
N PHE A 141 6.21 -2.22 10.08
CA PHE A 141 7.59 -2.06 9.63
C PHE A 141 8.46 -3.31 9.79
N TRP A 142 9.65 -3.26 9.18
CA TRP A 142 10.63 -4.35 9.20
C TRP A 142 11.22 -4.62 10.59
N ASP A 143 11.20 -3.66 11.51
CA ASP A 143 11.72 -3.81 12.88
C ASP A 143 10.60 -4.01 13.93
N GLY A 144 9.34 -3.83 13.54
CA GLY A 144 8.19 -3.95 14.44
C GLY A 144 8.03 -2.77 15.39
N GLY A 145 8.51 -1.58 15.01
CA GLY A 145 8.48 -0.38 15.84
C GLY A 145 7.08 0.10 16.22
N ILE A 146 6.08 -0.15 15.37
CA ILE A 146 4.67 0.20 15.62
C ILE A 146 3.87 -1.08 15.87
N LYS A 147 3.00 -1.05 16.89
CA LYS A 147 2.13 -2.18 17.28
C LYS A 147 0.64 -1.92 17.08
N ASP A 148 0.29 -0.71 16.69
CA ASP A 148 -1.09 -0.27 16.50
C ASP A 148 -1.28 0.21 15.05
N LEU A 149 -2.26 -0.37 14.36
CA LEU A 149 -2.55 -0.04 12.96
C LEU A 149 -2.98 1.42 12.83
N ASP A 150 -3.71 1.97 13.80
CA ASP A 150 -4.21 3.34 13.77
C ASP A 150 -3.06 4.35 13.85
N LEU A 151 -1.94 3.98 14.48
CA LEU A 151 -0.77 4.84 14.61
C LEU A 151 0.23 4.68 13.45
N LEU A 152 0.08 3.64 12.62
CA LEU A 152 0.97 3.35 11.51
C LEU A 152 1.17 4.57 10.58
N PRO A 153 0.12 5.30 10.14
CA PRO A 153 0.28 6.39 9.18
C PRO A 153 1.09 7.59 9.69
N ILE A 154 1.22 7.77 11.00
CA ILE A 154 1.96 8.91 11.57
C ILE A 154 3.43 8.87 11.15
N ALA A 155 4.05 7.69 11.22
CA ALA A 155 5.47 7.52 10.91
C ALA A 155 5.84 7.96 9.49
N PRO A 156 5.20 7.47 8.40
CA PRO A 156 5.54 7.91 7.05
C PRO A 156 5.16 9.36 6.76
N ILE A 157 4.08 9.88 7.37
CA ILE A 157 3.71 11.30 7.26
C ILE A 157 4.84 12.18 7.79
N GLU A 158 5.35 11.86 8.98
CA GLU A 158 6.34 12.68 9.69
C GLU A 158 7.79 12.44 9.30
N ASN A 159 8.07 11.36 8.57
CA ASN A 159 9.43 11.00 8.20
C ASN A 159 9.98 11.95 7.12
N PRO A 160 11.11 12.63 7.37
CA PRO A 160 11.68 13.66 6.48
C PRO A 160 12.21 13.13 5.14
N VAL A 161 12.34 11.81 4.97
CA VAL A 161 12.70 11.15 3.71
C VAL A 161 11.52 10.43 3.05
N GLU A 162 10.32 10.48 3.63
CA GLU A 162 9.09 9.89 3.05
C GLU A 162 8.13 11.01 2.68
N MET A 163 7.19 11.41 3.54
CA MET A 163 6.23 12.50 3.24
C MET A 163 6.64 13.84 3.86
N GLY A 164 7.47 13.82 4.91
CA GLY A 164 8.15 14.98 5.48
C GLY A 164 7.26 16.10 6.04
N GLU A 165 6.03 15.81 6.42
CA GLU A 165 5.07 16.79 6.96
C GLU A 165 4.75 16.53 8.43
N LYS A 166 4.31 17.55 9.17
CA LYS A 166 3.84 17.37 10.55
C LYS A 166 2.34 17.15 10.62
N MET A 167 1.90 16.22 11.48
CA MET A 167 0.49 15.89 11.64
C MET A 167 -0.41 17.14 11.85
N PRO A 168 -0.06 18.12 12.72
CA PRO A 168 -0.87 19.33 12.85
C PRO A 168 -1.04 20.13 11.55
N ALA A 169 -0.01 20.18 10.71
CA ALA A 169 -0.06 20.88 9.42
C ALA A 169 -0.96 20.14 8.42
N VAL A 170 -0.88 18.80 8.35
CA VAL A 170 -1.80 17.96 7.57
C VAL A 170 -3.25 18.22 7.98
N LEU A 171 -3.57 18.09 9.26
CA LEU A 171 -4.95 18.24 9.74
C LEU A 171 -5.49 19.65 9.47
N ALA A 172 -4.68 20.69 9.69
CA ALA A 172 -5.06 22.06 9.38
C ALA A 172 -5.31 22.30 7.88
N ARG A 173 -4.51 21.66 7.01
CA ARG A 173 -4.68 21.71 5.55
C ARG A 173 -5.99 21.04 5.13
N LEU A 174 -6.24 19.83 5.63
CA LEU A 174 -7.48 19.08 5.36
C LEU A 174 -8.71 19.81 5.88
N GLN A 175 -8.64 20.40 7.08
CA GLN A 175 -9.74 21.17 7.68
C GLN A 175 -10.10 22.41 6.86
N LYS A 176 -9.09 23.11 6.31
CA LYS A 176 -9.28 24.30 5.47
C LYS A 176 -9.70 23.96 4.05
N GLY A 177 -9.35 22.77 3.56
CA GLY A 177 -9.74 22.30 2.24
C GLY A 177 -11.25 22.04 2.19
N GLY A 178 -11.96 22.65 1.23
CA GLY A 178 -13.42 22.48 1.12
C GLY A 178 -13.89 21.02 0.88
N LYS A 179 -12.99 20.14 0.44
CA LYS A 179 -13.25 18.74 0.07
C LYS A 179 -13.48 17.83 1.29
N TYR A 180 -12.71 17.98 2.37
CA TYR A 180 -12.65 16.97 3.44
C TYR A 180 -13.67 17.13 4.56
N PRO A 181 -13.96 18.33 5.09
CA PRO A 181 -14.92 18.49 6.19
C PRO A 181 -16.29 17.84 5.92
N PRO A 182 -16.88 17.91 4.72
CA PRO A 182 -18.12 17.18 4.42
C PRO A 182 -17.96 15.65 4.50
N LEU A 183 -16.82 15.10 4.08
CA LEU A 183 -16.54 13.66 4.15
C LEU A 183 -16.34 13.18 5.59
N PHE A 184 -15.65 13.98 6.42
CA PHE A 184 -15.55 13.71 7.86
C PHE A 184 -16.93 13.76 8.53
N LYS A 185 -17.80 14.70 8.11
CA LYS A 185 -19.18 14.76 8.60
C LYS A 185 -20.00 13.53 8.22
N ALA A 186 -19.86 13.04 6.99
CA ALA A 186 -20.50 11.81 6.55
C ALA A 186 -20.02 10.60 7.38
N ALA A 187 -18.70 10.43 7.55
CA ALA A 187 -18.12 9.26 8.21
C ALA A 187 -18.21 9.27 9.75
N PHE A 188 -18.12 10.44 10.39
CA PHE A 188 -17.97 10.57 11.85
C PHE A 188 -18.96 11.54 12.51
N GLY A 189 -19.92 12.06 11.75
CA GLY A 189 -20.97 12.94 12.26
C GLY A 189 -20.54 14.38 12.55
N SER A 190 -19.28 14.71 12.27
CA SER A 190 -18.70 16.03 12.51
C SER A 190 -17.73 16.39 11.39
N ASP A 191 -17.77 17.64 10.96
CA ASP A 191 -16.89 18.19 9.92
C ASP A 191 -15.47 18.52 10.41
N SER A 192 -15.26 18.53 11.73
CA SER A 192 -13.93 18.65 12.33
C SER A 192 -12.99 17.48 11.98
N VAL A 193 -11.84 17.84 11.43
CA VAL A 193 -10.73 16.94 11.06
C VAL A 193 -9.77 16.81 12.25
N THR A 194 -9.95 15.74 13.03
CA THR A 194 -9.09 15.44 14.19
C THR A 194 -8.12 14.30 13.87
N SER A 195 -7.02 14.18 14.64
CA SER A 195 -6.08 13.06 14.50
C SER A 195 -6.79 11.72 14.59
N GLU A 196 -7.68 11.54 15.57
CA GLU A 196 -8.42 10.29 15.76
C GLU A 196 -9.23 9.90 14.52
N ARG A 197 -10.06 10.82 13.99
CA ARG A 197 -10.90 10.54 12.82
C ARG A 197 -10.08 10.29 11.56
N PHE A 198 -9.01 11.05 11.39
CA PHE A 198 -8.10 10.91 10.26
C PHE A 198 -7.45 9.53 10.26
N LEU A 199 -6.88 9.12 11.40
CA LEU A 199 -6.21 7.83 11.56
C LEU A 199 -7.21 6.67 11.46
N LYS A 200 -8.37 6.77 12.11
CA LYS A 200 -9.43 5.76 12.00
C LYS A 200 -9.94 5.59 10.57
N ALA A 201 -10.09 6.67 9.80
CA ALA A 201 -10.50 6.55 8.40
C ALA A 201 -9.46 5.78 7.58
N LEU A 202 -8.18 6.12 7.68
CA LEU A 202 -7.09 5.39 7.02
C LEU A 202 -7.09 3.90 7.43
N SER A 203 -7.22 3.60 8.71
CA SER A 203 -7.33 2.22 9.21
C SER A 203 -8.53 1.48 8.65
N GLN A 204 -9.72 2.11 8.57
CA GLN A 204 -10.88 1.45 7.98
C GLN A 204 -10.59 1.03 6.55
N PHE A 205 -9.94 1.88 5.75
CA PHE A 205 -9.53 1.49 4.39
C PHE A 205 -8.48 0.37 4.38
N MET A 206 -7.41 0.48 5.17
CA MET A 206 -6.35 -0.54 5.24
C MET A 206 -6.87 -1.90 5.73
N VAL A 207 -7.84 -1.93 6.64
CA VAL A 207 -8.49 -3.16 7.12
C VAL A 207 -9.22 -3.89 5.99
N THR A 208 -9.75 -3.17 4.99
CA THR A 208 -10.42 -3.80 3.83
C THR A 208 -9.46 -4.43 2.82
N MET A 209 -8.15 -4.13 2.90
CA MET A 209 -7.13 -4.64 1.99
C MET A 209 -6.78 -6.11 2.28
N VAL A 210 -7.72 -7.01 1.99
CA VAL A 210 -7.60 -8.46 2.24
C VAL A 210 -7.29 -9.22 0.95
N SER A 211 -6.16 -9.92 0.93
CA SER A 211 -5.73 -10.86 -0.13
C SER A 211 -5.94 -12.29 0.36
N ALA A 212 -6.97 -12.96 -0.17
CA ALA A 212 -7.47 -14.26 0.32
C ALA A 212 -8.09 -15.16 -0.76
N ASN A 213 -7.85 -14.84 -2.04
CA ASN A 213 -8.45 -15.52 -3.19
C ASN A 213 -7.41 -15.86 -4.27
N SER A 214 -6.19 -16.17 -3.84
CA SER A 214 -5.14 -16.75 -4.69
C SER A 214 -5.49 -18.18 -5.14
N LYS A 215 -4.67 -18.76 -6.03
CA LYS A 215 -4.81 -20.17 -6.42
C LYS A 215 -4.66 -21.10 -5.20
N TYR A 216 -3.71 -20.80 -4.32
CA TYR A 216 -3.54 -21.55 -3.06
C TYR A 216 -4.75 -21.43 -2.14
N ASP A 217 -5.35 -20.26 -2.04
CA ASP A 217 -6.54 -20.08 -1.20
C ASP A 217 -7.71 -20.96 -1.66
N ARG A 218 -7.94 -20.99 -2.99
CA ARG A 218 -8.92 -21.89 -3.60
C ARG A 218 -8.56 -23.37 -3.40
N TYR A 219 -7.27 -23.72 -3.48
CA TYR A 219 -6.80 -25.08 -3.18
C TYR A 219 -7.18 -25.53 -1.77
N VAL A 220 -6.89 -24.70 -0.76
CA VAL A 220 -7.18 -24.99 0.65
C VAL A 220 -8.68 -25.15 0.90
N ARG A 221 -9.50 -24.31 0.26
CA ARG A 221 -10.97 -24.36 0.37
C ARG A 221 -11.64 -25.37 -0.57
N LYS A 222 -10.87 -26.07 -1.40
CA LYS A 222 -11.36 -27.02 -2.42
C LYS A 222 -12.35 -26.37 -3.41
N GLU A 223 -12.04 -25.14 -3.82
CA GLU A 223 -12.81 -24.34 -4.77
C GLU A 223 -12.28 -24.50 -6.20
N ALA A 224 -13.15 -24.29 -7.18
CA ALA A 224 -12.79 -24.36 -8.60
C ALA A 224 -11.66 -23.38 -8.96
N GLY A 225 -10.67 -23.84 -9.73
CA GLY A 225 -9.47 -23.07 -10.06
C GLY A 225 -8.38 -23.11 -8.98
N GLY A 226 -8.54 -23.95 -7.96
CA GLY A 226 -7.54 -24.24 -6.92
C GLY A 226 -6.65 -25.44 -7.21
N ASP A 227 -6.82 -26.17 -8.33
CA ASP A 227 -6.06 -27.38 -8.58
C ASP A 227 -4.56 -27.10 -8.79
N LEU A 228 -3.73 -27.56 -7.86
CA LEU A 228 -2.28 -27.47 -7.96
C LEU A 228 -1.77 -28.58 -8.88
N ASN A 229 -0.90 -28.23 -9.82
CA ASN A 229 -0.21 -29.19 -10.66
C ASN A 229 0.88 -29.95 -9.87
N ALA A 230 1.45 -30.99 -10.46
CA ALA A 230 2.45 -31.83 -9.79
C ALA A 230 3.68 -31.04 -9.30
N GLN A 231 4.08 -29.98 -10.00
CA GLN A 231 5.20 -29.13 -9.60
C GLN A 231 4.85 -28.27 -8.38
N GLU A 232 3.69 -27.62 -8.39
CA GLU A 232 3.19 -26.80 -7.29
C GLU A 232 2.96 -27.65 -6.03
N VAL A 233 2.51 -28.90 -6.16
CA VAL A 233 2.36 -29.84 -5.03
C VAL A 233 3.70 -30.22 -4.42
N ARG A 234 4.73 -30.50 -5.24
CA ARG A 234 6.10 -30.72 -4.73
C ARG A 234 6.63 -29.47 -4.05
N GLY A 235 6.42 -28.30 -4.65
CA GLY A 235 6.78 -27.00 -4.09
C GLY A 235 6.14 -26.73 -2.73
N LEU A 236 4.85 -27.00 -2.58
CA LEU A 236 4.13 -26.89 -1.30
C LEU A 236 4.72 -27.83 -0.25
N THR A 237 5.07 -29.05 -0.64
CA THR A 237 5.68 -30.04 0.27
C THR A 237 7.03 -29.56 0.77
N LEU A 238 7.91 -29.10 -0.14
CA LEU A 238 9.22 -28.53 0.19
C LEU A 238 9.09 -27.27 1.05
N PHE A 239 8.12 -26.40 0.72
CA PHE A 239 7.84 -25.19 1.49
C PHE A 239 7.44 -25.52 2.94
N LYS A 240 6.55 -26.49 3.13
CA LYS A 240 6.14 -26.93 4.47
C LYS A 240 7.29 -27.49 5.30
N GLN A 241 8.22 -28.20 4.66
CA GLN A 241 9.38 -28.79 5.32
C GLN A 241 10.43 -27.74 5.70
N ASN A 242 10.68 -26.77 4.84
CA ASN A 242 11.87 -25.92 4.94
C ASN A 242 11.58 -24.46 5.29
N CYS A 243 10.38 -23.95 5.02
CA CYS A 243 10.07 -22.51 5.10
C CYS A 243 8.98 -22.19 6.13
N ALA A 244 8.02 -23.10 6.31
CA ALA A 244 6.82 -22.87 7.11
C ALA A 244 7.08 -22.73 8.62
N GLY A 245 8.30 -23.03 9.10
CA GLY A 245 8.70 -22.76 10.49
C GLY A 245 8.80 -21.27 10.83
N CYS A 246 9.01 -20.42 9.82
CA CYS A 246 8.96 -18.96 9.94
C CYS A 246 7.75 -18.40 9.17
N HIS A 247 7.53 -18.88 7.96
CA HIS A 247 6.43 -18.44 7.10
C HIS A 247 5.19 -19.33 7.31
N ALA A 248 4.63 -19.24 8.52
CA ALA A 248 3.63 -20.17 9.03
C ALA A 248 2.18 -19.82 8.66
N GLY A 249 1.33 -20.84 8.76
CA GLY A 249 -0.13 -20.71 8.66
C GLY A 249 -0.62 -20.15 7.33
N GLU A 250 -1.87 -19.71 7.31
CA GLU A 250 -2.51 -19.21 6.09
C GLU A 250 -2.01 -17.81 5.70
N LEU A 251 -1.42 -17.04 6.62
CA LEU A 251 -0.85 -15.73 6.30
C LEU A 251 0.61 -15.81 5.82
N PHE A 252 1.21 -17.01 5.82
CA PHE A 252 2.61 -17.22 5.42
C PHE A 252 3.60 -16.37 6.21
N THR A 253 3.31 -16.18 7.49
CA THR A 253 4.16 -15.49 8.46
C THR A 253 3.75 -15.92 9.87
N ASP A 254 4.73 -16.10 10.75
CA ASP A 254 4.53 -16.22 12.19
C ASP A 254 4.47 -14.86 12.91
N ASP A 255 4.65 -13.77 12.14
CA ASP A 255 4.77 -12.38 12.61
C ASP A 255 5.91 -12.15 13.63
N GLY A 256 6.86 -13.08 13.68
CA GLY A 256 8.03 -13.06 14.55
C GLY A 256 9.18 -12.22 13.97
N PHE A 257 10.29 -12.18 14.71
CA PHE A 257 11.49 -11.43 14.33
C PHE A 257 12.69 -12.37 14.28
N ARG A 258 13.37 -12.39 13.14
CA ARG A 258 14.44 -13.35 12.85
C ARG A 258 15.58 -12.70 12.09
N ASN A 259 16.78 -13.24 12.28
CA ASN A 259 17.94 -12.89 11.47
C ASN A 259 18.15 -14.03 10.48
N ASN A 260 18.07 -13.74 9.18
CA ASN A 260 18.23 -14.73 8.11
C ASN A 260 19.67 -14.82 7.56
N GLY A 261 20.65 -14.26 8.27
CA GLY A 261 22.07 -14.35 7.91
C GLY A 261 22.49 -13.49 6.73
N LEU A 262 21.73 -12.44 6.38
CA LEU A 262 22.16 -11.49 5.35
C LEU A 262 23.46 -10.79 5.75
N ALA A 263 24.37 -10.66 4.79
CA ALA A 263 25.53 -9.79 4.91
C ALA A 263 25.10 -8.33 5.08
N VAL A 264 25.86 -7.55 5.85
CA VAL A 264 25.65 -6.10 5.90
C VAL A 264 25.93 -5.53 4.51
N ASN A 265 25.03 -4.68 4.01
CA ASN A 265 25.20 -4.00 2.73
C ASN A 265 25.79 -2.60 2.98
N PRO A 266 27.10 -2.38 2.74
CA PRO A 266 27.76 -1.11 3.07
C PRO A 266 27.28 0.06 2.21
N ASN A 267 26.65 -0.22 1.07
CA ASN A 267 26.21 0.79 0.10
C ASN A 267 24.76 1.26 0.30
N VAL A 268 24.01 0.58 1.18
CA VAL A 268 22.59 0.90 1.44
C VAL A 268 22.44 1.49 2.83
N ARG A 269 22.68 0.67 3.86
CA ARG A 269 22.53 1.06 5.26
C ARG A 269 23.40 0.19 6.16
N PRO A 270 24.71 0.50 6.32
CA PRO A 270 25.62 -0.30 7.12
C PRO A 270 25.25 -0.36 8.61
N ASP A 271 24.45 0.59 9.08
CA ASP A 271 23.98 0.74 10.45
C ASP A 271 22.56 0.18 10.68
N ASP A 272 21.96 -0.56 9.74
CA ASP A 272 20.66 -1.18 9.97
C ASP A 272 20.77 -2.36 10.93
N LEU A 273 20.50 -2.09 12.20
CA LEU A 273 20.49 -3.09 13.26
C LEU A 273 19.12 -3.78 13.42
N GLY A 274 18.16 -3.49 12.52
CA GLY A 274 16.82 -4.04 12.55
C GLY A 274 16.10 -3.72 13.86
N ARG A 275 15.47 -4.74 14.44
CA ARG A 275 14.70 -4.66 15.69
C ARG A 275 15.49 -4.11 16.89
N TYR A 276 16.81 -4.24 16.92
CA TYR A 276 17.62 -3.63 17.97
C TYR A 276 17.40 -2.12 18.08
N GLN A 277 17.15 -1.42 16.97
CA GLN A 277 16.93 0.03 16.98
C GLN A 277 15.69 0.44 17.80
N VAL A 278 14.74 -0.47 17.95
CA VAL A 278 13.51 -0.27 18.73
C VAL A 278 13.67 -0.78 20.16
N THR A 279 14.37 -1.91 20.34
CA THR A 279 14.38 -2.66 21.61
C THR A 279 15.61 -2.42 22.48
N LEU A 280 16.72 -1.97 21.87
CA LEU A 280 18.05 -1.86 22.49
C LEU A 280 18.57 -3.19 23.09
N ASN A 281 17.99 -4.32 22.70
CA ASN A 281 18.40 -5.64 23.18
C ASN A 281 19.34 -6.29 22.16
N GLU A 282 20.59 -6.57 22.56
CA GLU A 282 21.60 -7.22 21.71
C GLU A 282 21.13 -8.55 21.09
N ALA A 283 20.25 -9.28 21.77
CA ALA A 283 19.67 -10.50 21.23
C ALA A 283 18.79 -10.25 19.98
N ASP A 284 18.31 -9.02 19.76
CA ASP A 284 17.49 -8.60 18.62
C ASP A 284 18.29 -7.93 17.50
N ARG A 285 19.62 -7.88 17.63
CA ARG A 285 20.51 -7.29 16.63
C ARG A 285 20.35 -7.98 15.28
N ARG A 286 20.02 -7.19 14.25
CA ARG A 286 19.75 -7.60 12.86
C ARG A 286 18.61 -8.59 12.71
N LYS A 287 17.69 -8.65 13.67
CA LYS A 287 16.41 -9.32 13.45
C LYS A 287 15.45 -8.39 12.74
N PHE A 288 14.72 -8.94 11.79
CA PHE A 288 13.64 -8.26 11.09
C PHE A 288 12.38 -9.10 11.18
N ARG A 289 11.23 -8.44 11.08
CA ARG A 289 9.93 -9.07 11.01
C ARG A 289 9.92 -10.06 9.85
N VAL A 290 9.37 -11.25 10.08
CA VAL A 290 9.13 -12.23 9.02
C VAL A 290 7.96 -11.73 8.16
N PRO A 291 8.18 -11.37 6.88
CA PRO A 291 7.10 -10.85 6.05
C PRO A 291 6.14 -11.98 5.65
N SER A 292 4.89 -11.63 5.37
CA SER A 292 3.96 -12.52 4.68
C SER A 292 4.46 -12.83 3.27
N LEU A 293 4.35 -14.09 2.84
CA LEU A 293 4.64 -14.46 1.45
C LEU A 293 3.42 -14.38 0.52
N ARG A 294 2.27 -13.93 1.02
CA ARG A 294 1.11 -13.66 0.15
C ARG A 294 1.50 -12.59 -0.86
N ASN A 295 1.20 -12.84 -2.13
CA ASN A 295 1.59 -11.99 -3.26
C ASN A 295 3.11 -11.81 -3.47
N VAL A 296 3.98 -12.65 -2.88
CA VAL A 296 5.44 -12.45 -2.96
C VAL A 296 5.97 -12.34 -4.40
N ALA A 297 5.36 -13.02 -5.37
CA ALA A 297 5.74 -12.91 -6.78
C ALA A 297 5.40 -11.55 -7.44
N ARG A 298 4.78 -10.63 -6.71
CA ARG A 298 4.42 -9.26 -7.13
C ARG A 298 5.16 -8.16 -6.36
N THR A 299 5.94 -8.51 -5.35
CA THR A 299 6.55 -7.56 -4.41
C THR A 299 8.08 -7.57 -4.49
N LEU A 300 8.63 -7.76 -5.69
CA LEU A 300 10.05 -7.53 -5.92
C LEU A 300 10.37 -6.02 -5.75
N PRO A 301 11.62 -5.65 -5.44
CA PRO A 301 12.71 -6.52 -5.01
C PRO A 301 12.56 -6.98 -3.55
N TYR A 302 13.39 -7.93 -3.12
CA TYR A 302 13.22 -8.66 -1.86
C TYR A 302 14.25 -8.28 -0.80
N MET A 303 13.93 -8.65 0.45
CA MET A 303 14.62 -8.31 1.70
C MET A 303 14.40 -6.86 2.12
N HIS A 304 14.73 -6.57 3.38
CA HIS A 304 14.58 -5.22 3.95
C HIS A 304 15.39 -4.16 3.21
N ASP A 305 16.45 -4.54 2.49
CA ASP A 305 17.30 -3.64 1.72
C ASP A 305 17.17 -3.80 0.20
N GLY A 306 16.18 -4.57 -0.28
CA GLY A 306 15.84 -4.68 -1.71
C GLY A 306 16.95 -5.26 -2.59
N ARG A 307 17.94 -5.97 -2.02
CA ARG A 307 19.13 -6.40 -2.76
C ARG A 307 18.88 -7.50 -3.80
N PHE A 308 17.77 -8.21 -3.71
CA PHE A 308 17.45 -9.33 -4.60
C PHE A 308 16.30 -8.98 -5.54
N ALA A 309 16.52 -9.06 -6.84
CA ALA A 309 15.52 -8.81 -7.87
C ALA A 309 14.61 -10.02 -8.12
N THR A 310 15.06 -11.25 -7.80
CA THR A 310 14.31 -12.48 -8.12
C THR A 310 14.18 -13.43 -6.93
N LEU A 311 13.15 -14.29 -6.96
CA LEU A 311 12.97 -15.33 -5.95
C LEU A 311 14.10 -16.38 -6.00
N GLU A 312 14.71 -16.60 -7.15
CA GLU A 312 15.89 -17.45 -7.29
C GLU A 312 17.07 -16.89 -6.50
N GLN A 313 17.29 -15.58 -6.52
CA GLN A 313 18.32 -14.94 -5.69
C GLN A 313 18.02 -15.09 -4.19
N VAL A 314 16.74 -14.98 -3.80
CA VAL A 314 16.31 -15.22 -2.41
C VAL A 314 16.60 -16.67 -1.99
N LEU A 315 16.23 -17.65 -2.80
CA LEU A 315 16.47 -19.06 -2.46
C LEU A 315 17.96 -19.43 -2.52
N ASN A 316 18.74 -18.81 -3.41
CA ASN A 316 20.19 -18.96 -3.41
C ASN A 316 20.82 -18.40 -2.13
N HIS A 317 20.32 -17.28 -1.59
CA HIS A 317 20.75 -16.79 -0.27
C HIS A 317 20.52 -17.85 0.81
N TYR A 318 19.32 -18.42 0.89
CA TYR A 318 19.04 -19.46 1.88
C TYR A 318 19.84 -20.75 1.66
N ALA A 319 20.20 -21.09 0.41
CA ALA A 319 20.96 -22.29 0.09
C ALA A 319 22.46 -22.19 0.37
N THR A 320 23.06 -21.01 0.15
CA THR A 320 24.52 -20.84 0.20
C THR A 320 25.02 -19.52 0.75
N GLY A 321 24.15 -18.50 0.89
CA GLY A 321 24.53 -17.14 1.29
C GLY A 321 24.31 -16.79 2.77
N VAL A 322 23.73 -17.68 3.57
CA VAL A 322 23.49 -17.47 5.00
C VAL A 322 24.81 -17.37 5.75
N LEU A 323 25.06 -16.21 6.37
CA LEU A 323 26.19 -16.00 7.26
C LEU A 323 25.84 -16.42 8.68
N ASP A 324 26.74 -17.16 9.33
CA ASP A 324 26.62 -17.44 10.76
C ASP A 324 26.87 -16.17 11.59
N GLY A 325 26.31 -16.15 12.78
CA GLY A 325 26.46 -15.07 13.74
C GLY A 325 25.73 -15.35 15.05
N PRO A 326 25.93 -14.47 16.04
CA PRO A 326 25.38 -14.65 17.39
C PRO A 326 23.85 -14.61 17.42
N THR A 327 23.22 -13.84 16.53
CA THR A 327 21.76 -13.69 16.46
C THR A 327 21.13 -14.45 15.29
N LEU A 328 21.90 -15.22 14.50
CA LEU A 328 21.35 -16.02 13.40
C LEU A 328 20.27 -16.97 13.95
N ASP A 329 19.14 -17.05 13.25
CA ASP A 329 18.04 -17.90 13.65
C ASP A 329 18.48 -19.37 13.79
N PRO A 330 18.19 -20.06 14.92
CA PRO A 330 18.59 -21.45 15.12
C PRO A 330 18.10 -22.42 14.05
N MET A 331 16.97 -22.13 13.39
CA MET A 331 16.46 -22.98 12.30
C MET A 331 17.40 -23.03 11.10
N LEU A 332 18.21 -21.98 10.90
CA LEU A 332 19.20 -21.92 9.83
C LEU A 332 20.55 -22.54 10.24
N LYS A 333 20.66 -23.14 11.43
CA LYS A 333 21.88 -23.82 11.93
C LYS A 333 21.76 -25.34 12.00
N GLN A 334 20.65 -25.90 11.50
CA GLN A 334 20.33 -27.33 11.67
C GLN A 334 21.07 -28.23 10.69
N SER A 335 21.54 -27.69 9.57
CA SER A 335 22.23 -28.44 8.51
C SER A 335 23.74 -28.49 8.75
N SER A 336 24.46 -29.19 7.86
CA SER A 336 25.93 -29.28 7.86
C SER A 336 26.65 -27.92 7.78
N LYS A 337 25.97 -26.91 7.21
CA LYS A 337 26.39 -25.51 7.11
C LYS A 337 25.18 -24.60 7.37
N PRO A 338 25.37 -23.33 7.75
CA PRO A 338 24.26 -22.38 7.86
C PRO A 338 23.45 -22.29 6.56
N GLY A 339 22.12 -22.33 6.69
CA GLY A 339 21.18 -22.30 5.57
C GLY A 339 20.32 -23.56 5.42
N ILE A 340 19.73 -23.71 4.24
CA ILE A 340 18.78 -24.76 3.88
C ILE A 340 19.35 -25.54 2.70
N GLU A 341 19.45 -26.87 2.82
CA GLU A 341 19.93 -27.71 1.72
C GLU A 341 18.86 -27.81 0.63
N LEU A 342 19.04 -27.05 -0.47
CA LEU A 342 18.12 -26.99 -1.60
C LEU A 342 18.85 -27.28 -2.91
N SER A 343 18.35 -28.24 -3.68
CA SER A 343 18.78 -28.45 -5.06
C SER A 343 18.18 -27.39 -6.00
N ALA A 344 18.73 -27.28 -7.21
CA ALA A 344 18.17 -26.39 -8.24
C ALA A 344 16.71 -26.76 -8.62
N GLN A 345 16.34 -28.03 -8.50
CA GLN A 345 14.96 -28.46 -8.75
C GLN A 345 14.04 -28.07 -7.58
N ASP A 346 14.51 -28.19 -6.33
CA ASP A 346 13.73 -27.78 -5.16
C ASP A 346 13.40 -26.29 -5.23
N GLN A 347 14.38 -25.46 -5.62
CA GLN A 347 14.16 -24.02 -5.78
C GLN A 347 13.06 -23.72 -6.82
N LYS A 348 13.10 -24.38 -7.99
CA LYS A 348 12.08 -24.20 -9.05
C LYS A 348 10.69 -24.62 -8.57
N ASP A 349 10.61 -25.73 -7.83
CA ASP A 349 9.34 -26.26 -7.33
C ASP A 349 8.76 -25.34 -6.24
N ILE A 350 9.60 -24.87 -5.30
CA ILE A 350 9.20 -23.86 -4.31
C ILE A 350 8.70 -22.58 -4.98
N ILE A 351 9.41 -22.07 -6.00
CA ILE A 351 8.98 -20.87 -6.73
C ILE A 351 7.65 -21.09 -7.45
N ALA A 352 7.44 -22.27 -8.04
CA ALA A 352 6.15 -22.61 -8.65
C ALA A 352 5.03 -22.53 -7.61
N PHE A 353 5.26 -23.05 -6.41
CA PHE A 353 4.33 -22.91 -5.29
C PHE A 353 4.13 -21.46 -4.85
N LEU A 354 5.19 -20.67 -4.64
CA LEU A 354 5.07 -19.27 -4.20
C LEU A 354 4.26 -18.41 -5.19
N LYS A 355 4.33 -18.71 -6.49
CA LYS A 355 3.52 -18.04 -7.51
C LYS A 355 2.02 -18.29 -7.32
N THR A 356 1.63 -19.44 -6.74
CA THR A 356 0.22 -19.74 -6.43
C THR A 356 -0.37 -18.87 -5.33
N LEU A 357 0.48 -18.16 -4.56
CA LEU A 357 0.09 -17.21 -3.51
C LEU A 357 -0.26 -15.82 -4.06
N THR A 358 -0.19 -15.63 -5.39
CA THR A 358 -0.60 -14.38 -6.03
C THR A 358 -2.11 -14.32 -6.17
N ASP A 359 -2.71 -13.33 -5.54
CA ASP A 359 -4.14 -13.03 -5.67
C ASP A 359 -4.35 -11.95 -6.74
N LEU A 360 -4.69 -12.40 -7.95
CA LEU A 360 -5.00 -11.50 -9.07
C LEU A 360 -6.30 -10.71 -8.86
N THR A 361 -7.18 -11.17 -7.99
CA THR A 361 -8.42 -10.43 -7.68
C THR A 361 -8.13 -9.26 -6.76
N TYR A 362 -7.19 -9.41 -5.82
CA TYR A 362 -6.73 -8.34 -4.93
C TYR A 362 -5.97 -7.23 -5.66
N VAL A 363 -4.94 -7.58 -6.45
CA VAL A 363 -4.09 -6.58 -7.14
C VAL A 363 -4.80 -5.83 -8.27
N ASN A 364 -6.01 -6.28 -8.66
CA ASN A 364 -6.85 -5.62 -9.67
C ASN A 364 -8.20 -5.17 -9.10
N ASP A 365 -8.40 -5.25 -7.78
CA ASP A 365 -9.69 -4.96 -7.16
C ASP A 365 -10.10 -3.48 -7.35
N PRO A 366 -11.21 -3.18 -8.05
CA PRO A 366 -11.66 -1.81 -8.26
C PRO A 366 -11.99 -1.07 -6.96
N ARG A 367 -12.29 -1.80 -5.87
CA ARG A 367 -12.59 -1.19 -4.57
C ARG A 367 -11.40 -0.41 -4.03
N PHE A 368 -10.17 -0.84 -4.32
CA PHE A 368 -8.96 -0.17 -3.82
C PHE A 368 -8.40 0.88 -4.77
N GLN A 369 -8.86 0.96 -6.02
CA GLN A 369 -8.42 1.96 -6.99
C GLN A 369 -8.82 3.39 -6.54
N PRO A 370 -8.04 4.43 -6.91
CA PRO A 370 -8.42 5.81 -6.68
C PRO A 370 -9.76 6.13 -7.37
N ARG A 371 -10.53 7.05 -6.79
CA ARG A 371 -11.70 7.60 -7.49
C ARG A 371 -11.22 8.54 -8.59
N ASN A 372 -11.76 8.37 -9.80
CA ASN A 372 -11.58 9.31 -10.91
C ASN A 372 -12.20 10.67 -10.61
#